data_AF-A0ABD0NDR5-F1
#
_entry.id   AF-A0ABD0NDR5-F1
#
_cell.length_a   1.000
_cell.length_b   1.000
_cell.length_c   1.000
_cell.angle_alpha   90.00
_cell.angle_beta   90.00
_cell.angle_gamma   90.00
#
_symmetry.space_group_name_H-M   'P 1'
#
loop_
_entity.id
_entity.type
_entity.pdbx_description
1 polymer ?
#
loop_
_entity_poly.entity_id
_entity_poly.type
_entity_poly.pdbx_seq_one_letter_code
_entity_poly.pdbx_strand_id
1 'polypeptide(L)'
;MGNYRSKMRSLGHTDVMVNAGKRGRYSASRDPPNKNIKKPRKGEVNYLPDCPDGLDASSLEKYRQELVDEMKKKKPSADFISQRMDITLSFRRKEVVIDKPPLSQLLERWPALISESQ
;
A
#
# COMPACT_ATOMS: atom_id res chain seq x y z
N MET A 1 28.16 -3.61 13.88
CA MET A 1 26.79 -3.49 14.40
C MET A 1 25.84 -3.25 13.24
N GLY A 2 25.13 -4.29 12.82
CA GLY A 2 24.41 -4.34 11.54
C GLY A 2 23.17 -3.44 11.52
N ASN A 3 23.07 -2.61 10.48
CA ASN A 3 21.95 -1.74 10.16
C ASN A 3 20.59 -2.45 10.32
N TYR A 4 19.72 -1.99 11.24
CA TYR A 4 18.38 -2.51 11.53
C TYR A 4 17.57 -2.78 10.24
N ARG A 5 17.66 -1.86 9.27
CA ARG A 5 17.00 -2.00 7.97
C ARG A 5 17.48 -3.24 7.20
N SER A 6 18.75 -3.59 7.28
CA SER A 6 19.27 -4.81 6.63
C SER A 6 18.74 -6.07 7.29
N LYS A 7 18.58 -6.08 8.61
CA LYS A 7 17.98 -7.18 9.37
C LYS A 7 16.48 -7.34 9.05
N MET A 8 15.71 -6.25 9.05
CA MET A 8 14.28 -6.32 8.69
C MET A 8 14.10 -6.82 7.24
N ARG A 9 15.01 -6.44 6.33
CA ARG A 9 15.00 -6.99 4.97
C ARG A 9 15.25 -8.49 4.92
N SER A 10 16.23 -9.00 5.67
CA SER A 10 16.51 -10.45 5.67
C SER A 10 15.37 -11.28 6.27
N LEU A 11 14.57 -10.68 7.14
CA LEU A 11 13.36 -11.30 7.70
C LEU A 11 12.16 -11.25 6.75
N GLY A 12 12.28 -10.56 5.61
CA GLY A 12 11.22 -10.53 4.60
C GLY A 12 10.20 -9.40 4.75
N HIS A 13 10.43 -8.42 5.64
CA HIS A 13 9.50 -7.30 5.81
C HIS A 13 9.32 -6.50 4.52
N THR A 14 8.07 -6.39 4.07
CA THR A 14 7.74 -5.88 2.73
C THR A 14 8.13 -4.40 2.55
N ASP A 15 7.94 -3.59 3.59
CA ASP A 15 8.37 -2.19 3.70
C ASP A 15 9.84 -1.95 3.29
N VAL A 16 10.72 -2.89 3.64
CA VAL A 16 12.15 -2.74 3.40
C VAL A 16 12.59 -3.43 2.12
N MET A 17 11.87 -4.50 1.73
CA MET A 17 12.09 -5.25 0.50
C MET A 17 11.68 -4.46 -0.74
N VAL A 18 10.57 -3.73 -0.71
CA VAL A 18 10.06 -2.97 -1.87
C VAL A 18 11.04 -1.88 -2.32
N ASN A 19 11.88 -1.43 -1.39
CA ASN A 19 12.93 -0.44 -1.60
C ASN A 19 14.33 -1.06 -1.72
N ALA A 20 14.43 -2.39 -1.81
CA ALA A 20 15.68 -3.10 -1.96
C ALA A 20 16.09 -3.07 -3.44
N GLY A 21 17.04 -2.22 -3.77
CA GLY A 21 17.57 -2.17 -5.11
C GLY A 21 18.68 -1.14 -5.22
N LYS A 22 19.89 -1.58 -5.50
CA LYS A 22 20.86 -0.75 -6.22
C LYS A 22 21.57 -1.58 -7.31
N ARG A 23 21.44 -2.91 -7.29
CA ARG A 23 22.23 -3.85 -8.12
C ARG A 23 21.57 -5.23 -8.33
N GLY A 24 20.24 -5.36 -8.39
CA GLY A 24 19.58 -6.64 -8.76
C GLY A 24 19.84 -7.87 -7.87
N ARG A 25 20.66 -7.78 -6.81
CA ARG A 25 21.10 -8.93 -6.00
C ARG A 25 19.99 -9.61 -5.18
N TYR A 26 18.80 -9.02 -5.13
CA TYR A 26 17.69 -9.49 -4.30
C TYR A 26 16.33 -9.41 -5.01
N SER A 27 16.27 -9.11 -6.31
CA SER A 27 15.02 -9.17 -7.08
C SER A 27 14.91 -10.54 -7.74
N ALA A 28 13.81 -11.25 -7.51
CA ALA A 28 13.50 -12.49 -8.24
C ALA A 28 13.17 -12.22 -9.72
N SER A 29 12.80 -10.98 -10.06
CA SER A 29 12.59 -10.50 -11.43
C SER A 29 13.87 -9.94 -12.04
N ARG A 30 14.00 -10.11 -13.36
CA ARG A 30 15.11 -9.65 -14.19
C ARG A 30 15.22 -8.11 -14.22
N ASP A 31 14.13 -7.41 -13.92
CA ASP A 31 14.12 -5.95 -13.74
C ASP A 31 13.97 -5.60 -12.25
N PRO A 32 14.97 -4.96 -11.63
CA PRO A 32 14.83 -4.48 -10.26
C PRO A 32 13.73 -3.41 -10.23
N PRO A 33 12.90 -3.37 -9.17
CA PRO A 33 11.74 -2.48 -9.08
C PRO A 33 12.08 -0.98 -9.16
N ASN A 34 13.37 -0.63 -9.10
CA ASN A 34 13.87 0.73 -9.18
C ASN A 34 14.80 1.02 -10.38
N LYS A 35 14.80 0.17 -11.42
CA LYS A 35 15.60 0.35 -12.64
C LYS A 35 15.38 1.70 -13.32
N ASN A 36 14.14 2.22 -13.27
CA ASN A 36 13.74 3.49 -13.88
C ASN A 36 13.62 4.65 -12.87
N ILE A 37 13.94 4.42 -11.60
CA ILE A 37 13.89 5.47 -10.57
C ILE A 37 15.24 6.18 -10.60
N LYS A 38 15.29 7.39 -11.17
CA LYS A 38 16.43 8.31 -10.97
C LYS A 38 16.75 8.31 -9.48
N LYS A 39 18.03 8.17 -9.09
CA LYS A 39 18.47 8.07 -7.68
C LYS A 39 17.50 8.86 -6.80
N PRO A 40 16.66 8.19 -5.98
CA PRO A 40 15.64 8.91 -5.24
C PRO A 40 16.36 10.01 -4.46
N ARG A 41 15.89 11.25 -4.61
CA ARG A 41 16.32 12.31 -3.69
C ARG A 41 16.01 11.75 -2.30
N LYS A 42 16.96 11.90 -1.38
CA LYS A 42 16.87 11.37 -0.01
C LYS A 42 15.47 11.67 0.54
N GLY A 43 14.59 10.65 0.66
CA GLY A 43 13.19 10.83 1.09
C GLY A 43 12.12 10.12 0.24
N GLU A 44 12.39 9.76 -1.02
CA GLU A 44 11.42 9.04 -1.88
C GLU A 44 11.48 7.52 -1.64
N VAL A 45 10.93 7.06 -0.52
CA VAL A 45 10.90 5.64 -0.11
C VAL A 45 9.45 5.16 -0.16
N ASN A 46 9.19 4.04 -0.85
CA ASN A 46 7.87 3.43 -0.85
C ASN A 46 7.55 2.93 0.57
N TYR A 47 6.33 3.19 1.02
CA TYR A 47 5.81 2.65 2.28
C TYR A 47 4.76 1.58 1.95
N LEU A 48 5.03 0.35 2.39
CA LEU A 48 4.24 -0.84 2.14
C LEU A 48 4.18 -1.65 3.45
N PRO A 49 3.31 -1.24 4.39
CA PRO A 49 3.19 -1.94 5.65
C PRO A 49 2.69 -3.37 5.44
N ASP A 50 3.13 -4.27 6.30
CA ASP A 50 2.66 -5.65 6.31
C ASP A 50 1.14 -5.67 6.63
N CYS A 51 0.46 -6.73 6.19
CA CYS A 51 -0.95 -6.93 6.53
C CYS A 51 -1.04 -7.23 8.04
N PRO A 52 -1.93 -6.57 8.80
CA PRO A 52 -2.07 -6.87 10.22
C PRO A 52 -2.47 -8.32 10.45
N ASP A 53 -2.00 -8.88 11.56
CA ASP A 53 -2.21 -10.28 11.92
C ASP A 53 -3.70 -10.61 12.03
N GLY A 54 -4.14 -11.67 11.35
CA GLY A 54 -5.53 -12.15 11.36
C GLY A 54 -6.44 -11.51 10.30
N LEU A 55 -5.93 -10.63 9.43
CA LEU A 55 -6.68 -10.18 8.25
C LEU A 55 -6.20 -10.90 6.98
N ASP A 56 -7.14 -11.60 6.34
CA ASP A 56 -6.94 -12.21 5.04
C ASP A 56 -7.27 -11.23 3.89
N ALA A 57 -6.78 -11.53 2.69
CA ALA A 57 -7.14 -10.76 1.50
C ALA A 57 -8.66 -10.70 1.26
N SER A 58 -9.39 -11.76 1.64
CA SER A 58 -10.84 -11.81 1.52
C SER A 58 -11.56 -10.90 2.51
N SER A 59 -11.06 -10.76 3.74
CA SER A 59 -11.65 -9.84 4.73
C SER A 59 -11.35 -8.38 4.37
N LEU A 60 -10.14 -8.10 3.87
CA LEU A 60 -9.78 -6.78 3.36
C LEU A 60 -10.66 -6.35 2.17
N GLU A 61 -10.95 -7.26 1.25
CA GLU A 61 -11.87 -6.97 0.14
C GLU A 61 -13.31 -6.73 0.63
N LYS A 62 -13.77 -7.44 1.67
CA LYS A 62 -15.06 -7.14 2.31
C LYS A 62 -15.08 -5.73 2.91
N TYR A 63 -14.06 -5.34 3.67
CA TYR A 63 -13.98 -3.99 4.23
C TYR A 63 -13.91 -2.89 3.16
N ARG A 64 -13.27 -3.18 2.02
CA ARG A 64 -13.30 -2.29 0.86
C ARG A 64 -14.71 -2.13 0.30
N GLN A 65 -15.46 -3.22 0.15
CA GLN A 65 -16.85 -3.17 -0.32
C GLN A 65 -17.73 -2.36 0.64
N GLU A 66 -17.61 -2.60 1.95
CA GLU A 66 -18.32 -1.83 2.97
C GLU A 66 -18.02 -0.32 2.86
N LEU A 67 -16.76 0.04 2.60
CA LEU A 67 -16.36 1.42 2.38
C LEU A 67 -17.00 2.02 1.13
N VAL A 68 -17.02 1.29 0.01
CA VAL A 68 -17.66 1.74 -1.23
C VAL A 68 -19.16 1.94 -1.02
N ASP A 69 -19.81 1.04 -0.29
CA ASP A 69 -21.24 1.13 -0.02
C ASP A 69 -21.57 2.26 0.96
N GLU A 70 -20.71 2.53 1.94
CA GLU A 70 -20.83 3.71 2.80
C GLU A 70 -20.76 5.01 1.97
N MET A 71 -19.82 5.09 1.03
CA MET A 71 -19.63 6.25 0.16
C MET A 71 -20.80 6.51 -0.80
N LYS A 72 -21.62 5.50 -1.08
CA LYS A 72 -22.84 5.65 -1.89
C LYS A 72 -24.02 6.19 -1.07
N LYS A 73 -23.95 6.21 0.26
CA LYS A 73 -25.05 6.71 1.10
C LYS A 73 -25.23 8.21 0.92
N LYS A 74 -26.47 8.66 1.04
CA LYS A 74 -26.81 10.10 0.98
C LYS A 74 -26.11 10.93 2.06
N LYS A 75 -25.82 10.30 3.20
CA LYS A 75 -25.07 10.89 4.32
C LYS A 75 -24.02 9.86 4.79
N PRO A 76 -22.80 9.89 4.25
CA PRO A 76 -21.75 8.97 4.68
C PRO A 76 -21.27 9.30 6.10
N SER A 77 -21.00 8.27 6.90
CA SER A 77 -20.38 8.43 8.22
C SER A 77 -18.86 8.57 8.09
N ALA A 78 -18.33 9.74 8.47
CA ALA A 78 -16.90 10.01 8.43
C ALA A 78 -16.10 9.05 9.34
N ASP A 79 -16.60 8.77 10.54
CA ASP A 79 -15.94 7.87 11.50
C ASP A 79 -15.84 6.44 10.95
N PHE A 80 -16.91 5.96 10.32
CA PHE A 80 -16.91 4.64 9.69
C PHE A 80 -15.92 4.58 8.52
N ILE A 81 -15.89 5.61 7.67
CA ILE A 81 -14.95 5.70 6.55
C ILE A 81 -13.52 5.71 7.07
N SER A 82 -13.21 6.54 8.07
CA SER A 82 -11.86 6.61 8.66
C SER A 82 -11.43 5.24 9.19
N GLN A 83 -12.29 4.58 9.96
CA GLN A 83 -11.99 3.26 10.52
C GLN A 83 -11.74 2.21 9.42
N ARG A 84 -12.56 2.19 8.36
CA ARG A 84 -12.37 1.25 7.23
C ARG A 84 -11.13 1.58 6.41
N MET A 85 -10.83 2.87 6.24
CA MET A 85 -9.60 3.31 5.59
C MET A 85 -8.37 2.82 6.36
N ASP A 86 -8.33 2.97 7.67
CA ASP A 86 -7.19 2.55 8.50
C ASP A 86 -6.95 1.04 8.40
N ILE A 87 -8.00 0.23 8.52
CA ILE A 87 -7.92 -1.23 8.40
C ILE A 87 -7.41 -1.66 7.02
N THR A 88 -7.82 -0.95 5.96
CA THR A 88 -7.46 -1.28 4.57
C THR A 88 -6.17 -0.63 4.09
N LEU A 89 -5.42 0.07 4.94
CA LEU A 89 -4.22 0.82 4.56
C LEU A 89 -3.17 -0.07 3.85
N SER A 90 -2.85 -1.23 4.43
CA SER A 90 -1.87 -2.16 3.84
C SER A 90 -2.32 -2.67 2.47
N PHE A 91 -3.62 -2.94 2.31
CA PHE A 91 -4.21 -3.41 1.05
C PHE A 91 -4.16 -2.32 -0.04
N ARG A 92 -4.57 -1.10 0.31
CA ARG A 92 -4.46 0.08 -0.57
C ARG A 92 -3.03 0.35 -1.01
N ARG A 93 -2.09 0.31 -0.07
CA ARG A 93 -0.66 0.52 -0.36
C ARG A 93 -0.10 -0.55 -1.30
N LYS A 94 -0.51 -1.80 -1.15
CA LYS A 94 -0.13 -2.89 -2.04
C LYS A 94 -0.55 -2.60 -3.49
N GLU A 95 -1.81 -2.20 -3.71
CA GLU A 95 -2.31 -1.85 -5.05
C GLU A 95 -1.51 -0.69 -5.66
N VAL A 96 -1.27 0.38 -4.90
CA VAL A 96 -0.55 1.58 -5.39
C VAL A 96 0.92 1.28 -5.70
N VAL A 97 1.60 0.53 -4.85
CA VAL A 97 3.06 0.34 -4.93
C VAL A 97 3.45 -0.83 -5.81
N ILE A 98 2.67 -1.92 -5.80
CA ILE A 98 2.96 -3.14 -6.57
C ILE A 98 2.21 -3.12 -7.90
N ASP A 99 0.87 -3.09 -7.85
CA ASP A 99 0.02 -3.32 -9.02
C ASP A 99 0.00 -2.11 -9.97
N LYS A 100 0.16 -0.90 -9.40
CA LYS A 100 0.27 0.37 -10.13
C LYS A 100 -0.83 0.53 -11.20
N PRO A 101 -2.12 0.37 -10.83
CA PRO A 101 -3.21 0.51 -11.79
C PRO A 101 -3.32 1.95 -12.30
N PRO A 102 -3.98 2.17 -13.45
CA PRO A 102 -4.38 3.50 -13.88
C PRO A 102 -5.15 4.23 -12.78
N LEU A 103 -4.98 5.56 -12.72
CA LEU A 103 -5.64 6.37 -11.69
C LEU A 103 -7.17 6.21 -11.73
N SER A 104 -7.79 6.11 -12.91
CA SER A 104 -9.24 5.87 -13.03
C SER A 104 -9.70 4.65 -12.25
N GLN A 105 -9.01 3.51 -12.41
CA GLN A 105 -9.33 2.26 -11.71
C GLN A 105 -9.08 2.36 -10.21
N LEU A 106 -8.01 3.05 -9.80
CA LEU A 106 -7.71 3.27 -8.38
C LEU A 106 -8.81 4.07 -7.70
N LEU A 107 -9.31 5.11 -8.36
CA LEU A 107 -10.37 5.99 -7.85
C LEU A 107 -11.71 5.27 -7.78
N GLU A 108 -12.03 4.42 -8.77
CA GLU A 108 -13.22 3.56 -8.74
C GLU A 108 -13.17 2.55 -7.59
N ARG A 109 -12.00 1.95 -7.33
CA ARG A 109 -11.83 0.99 -6.23
C ARG A 109 -11.87 1.66 -4.85
N TRP A 110 -11.38 2.89 -4.73
CA TRP A 110 -11.19 3.62 -3.47
C TRP A 110 -11.76 5.04 -3.52
N PRO A 111 -13.09 5.20 -3.58
CA PRO A 111 -13.74 6.50 -3.73
C PRO A 111 -13.44 7.45 -2.56
N ALA A 112 -13.20 6.91 -1.35
CA ALA A 112 -12.88 7.70 -0.17
C ALA A 112 -11.51 8.40 -0.22
N LEU A 113 -10.65 8.12 -1.21
CA LEU A 113 -9.38 8.84 -1.37
C LEU A 113 -9.55 10.27 -1.91
N ILE A 114 -10.67 10.56 -2.58
CA ILE A 114 -10.92 11.89 -3.17
C ILE A 114 -11.70 12.79 -2.21
N SER A 115 -12.51 12.21 -1.34
CA SER A 115 -13.33 12.98 -0.42
C SER A 115 -12.46 13.66 0.63
N GLU A 116 -12.30 14.97 0.49
CA GLU A 116 -11.72 15.81 1.53
C GLU A 116 -12.61 15.74 2.77
N SER A 117 -12.02 15.37 3.90
CA SER A 117 -12.63 15.64 5.20
C SER A 117 -12.64 17.15 5.40
N GLN A 118 -13.81 17.77 5.22
CA GLN A 118 -14.02 19.19 5.56
C GLN A 118 -13.93 19.39 7.07
#